data_AF-A0A845X4L2-F1
#
_entry.id   AF-A0A845X4L2-F1
#
_cell.length_a   1.000
_cell.length_b   1.000
_cell.length_c   1.000
_cell.angle_alpha   90.00
_cell.angle_beta   90.00
_cell.angle_gamma   90.00
#
_symmetry.space_group_name_H-M   'P 1'
#
loop_
_entity.id
_entity.type
_entity.pdbx_description
1 polymer ?
#
loop_
_entity_poly.entity_id
_entity_poly.type
_entity_poly.pdbx_seq_one_letter_code
_entity_poly.pdbx_strand_id
1 'polypeptide(L)'
;MNNNALTWLDGYVADIAYDYSFFPEIAPMSMVLNLLNRHALPPSLDKFTYCELGCGQGFTTNLLAATHPQGEFWGVDFNPSHITAAQQLTTAAELINIQFQDQSFAEFLATDTPKFDFITLHGVYAWVGDANRQTIVELLRQKLNCGGAVYISYNSLPGWSALMPLRELLVRSPQQATNSSLEKVEQGLQFAQSLQDLQARYFVENPSAQRELAEMQEDSRTYLAHEYFNQDWRPLYHAEVVEQLATAKLTFASSADLDDEFYNLKLKDEQLDFLAQISDRTLQETTRDFFFNSRFRRDLFVRGAVSMPALEQAEYLSTIRFALTILPEEMDYEVELVGRSLKLDAAIYQPLVAVLAQQPQTLRELMQQPMLKTLDFAALWQALKILISIERVAPALTQQDSERCQPVVARLNTALLKRSRFGADTQVLASPVTGGGIPISRSEQLFLLAQQRNVDPIQFIHKIVQAQGERLMKDGQVLESPEAIQAELERQVERIKVSRLPLFEQLGLVE
;
A
#
# COMPACT_ATOMS: atom_id res chain seq x y z
N MET A 1 -16.01 -40.52 5.18
CA MET A 1 -16.98 -39.71 4.41
C MET A 1 -16.21 -38.51 3.86
N ASN A 2 -16.33 -38.28 2.56
CA ASN A 2 -15.41 -37.47 1.75
C ASN A 2 -15.26 -36.01 2.22
N ASN A 3 -14.01 -35.61 2.48
CA ASN A 3 -13.57 -34.22 2.68
C ASN A 3 -13.54 -33.46 1.34
N ASN A 4 -14.70 -33.14 0.79
CA ASN A 4 -14.85 -32.29 -0.40
C ASN A 4 -15.27 -30.84 -0.04
N ALA A 5 -15.10 -30.40 1.21
CA ALA A 5 -15.70 -29.16 1.67
C ALA A 5 -14.94 -27.85 1.32
N LEU A 6 -13.71 -27.91 0.78
CA LEU A 6 -12.85 -26.73 0.61
C LEU A 6 -12.00 -26.71 -0.67
N THR A 7 -12.40 -27.43 -1.73
CA THR A 7 -11.65 -27.45 -3.02
C THR A 7 -11.63 -26.10 -3.74
N TRP A 8 -12.46 -25.13 -3.34
CA TRP A 8 -12.49 -23.78 -3.92
C TRP A 8 -11.45 -22.83 -3.29
N LEU A 9 -10.78 -23.23 -2.21
CA LEU A 9 -9.80 -22.38 -1.53
C LEU A 9 -8.45 -22.32 -2.24
N ASP A 10 -8.17 -23.20 -3.19
CA ASP A 10 -6.89 -23.27 -3.92
C ASP A 10 -5.64 -23.16 -3.02
N GLY A 11 -5.73 -23.65 -1.77
CA GLY A 11 -4.63 -23.63 -0.81
C GLY A 11 -4.47 -22.35 0.04
N TYR A 12 -5.38 -21.38 -0.09
CA TYR A 12 -5.45 -20.15 0.71
C TYR A 12 -6.07 -20.37 2.10
N VAL A 13 -5.53 -19.72 3.12
CA VAL A 13 -6.07 -19.72 4.49
C VAL A 13 -7.28 -18.77 4.58
N ALA A 14 -8.49 -19.32 4.54
CA ALA A 14 -9.75 -18.55 4.55
C ALA A 14 -10.58 -18.66 5.83
N ASP A 15 -10.14 -19.44 6.83
CA ASP A 15 -10.86 -19.57 8.10
C ASP A 15 -10.63 -18.38 9.05
N ILE A 16 -9.77 -17.44 8.67
CA ILE A 16 -9.47 -16.20 9.39
C ILE A 16 -9.63 -15.01 8.42
N ALA A 17 -10.23 -13.92 8.90
CA ALA A 17 -10.43 -12.72 8.07
C ALA A 17 -9.16 -11.85 8.06
N TYR A 18 -8.77 -11.39 6.86
CA TYR A 18 -7.64 -10.49 6.64
C TYR A 18 -8.03 -9.02 6.85
N ASP A 19 -7.11 -8.17 7.33
CA ASP A 19 -7.40 -6.78 7.71
C ASP A 19 -7.76 -5.85 6.53
N TYR A 20 -8.51 -4.77 6.80
CA TYR A 20 -8.78 -3.74 5.80
C TYR A 20 -7.56 -2.83 5.62
N SER A 21 -6.80 -3.06 4.55
CA SER A 21 -5.58 -2.29 4.25
C SER A 21 -5.79 -1.38 3.02
N PHE A 22 -5.20 -0.18 3.07
CA PHE A 22 -5.05 0.69 1.91
C PHE A 22 -3.61 0.64 1.41
N PHE A 23 -3.45 0.47 0.09
CA PHE A 23 -2.13 0.41 -0.55
C PHE A 23 -1.96 1.61 -1.50
N PRO A 24 -1.20 2.65 -1.13
CA PRO A 24 -1.03 3.84 -1.97
C PRO A 24 -0.32 3.54 -3.31
N GLU A 25 0.48 2.49 -3.38
CA GLU A 25 1.28 2.14 -4.55
C GLU A 25 0.45 1.64 -5.73
N ILE A 26 -0.77 1.14 -5.46
CA ILE A 26 -1.71 0.72 -6.51
C ILE A 26 -2.64 1.84 -6.98
N ALA A 27 -2.50 3.05 -6.43
CA ALA A 27 -3.23 4.21 -6.92
C ALA A 27 -2.74 4.61 -8.33
N PRO A 28 -3.65 4.95 -9.28
CA PRO A 28 -3.28 5.36 -10.63
C PRO A 28 -2.22 6.45 -10.67
N MET A 29 -2.36 7.50 -9.87
CA MET A 29 -1.40 8.60 -9.79
C MET A 29 -0.02 8.15 -9.30
N SER A 30 0.05 7.21 -8.36
CA SER A 30 1.34 6.66 -7.89
C SER A 30 2.06 5.91 -9.02
N MET A 31 1.32 5.09 -9.77
CA MET A 31 1.87 4.39 -10.94
C MET A 31 2.33 5.37 -12.03
N VAL A 32 1.53 6.39 -12.33
CA VAL A 32 1.88 7.45 -13.29
C VAL A 32 3.17 8.14 -12.89
N LEU A 33 3.31 8.53 -11.61
CA LEU A 33 4.49 9.23 -11.11
C LEU A 33 5.77 8.40 -11.23
N ASN A 34 5.70 7.11 -10.88
CA ASN A 34 6.81 6.18 -10.99
C ASN A 34 7.22 5.92 -12.46
N LEU A 35 6.24 5.77 -13.37
CA LEU A 35 6.50 5.66 -14.81
C LEU A 35 7.18 6.91 -15.36
N LEU A 36 6.68 8.10 -14.98
CA LEU A 36 7.30 9.37 -15.35
C LEU A 36 8.73 9.47 -14.82
N ASN A 37 9.00 9.06 -13.57
CA ASN A 37 10.37 9.05 -13.02
C ASN A 37 11.34 8.20 -13.86
N ARG A 38 10.86 7.17 -14.57
CA ARG A 38 11.66 6.33 -15.47
C ARG A 38 11.51 6.67 -16.96
N HIS A 39 10.99 7.86 -17.28
CA HIS A 39 10.77 8.29 -18.66
C HIS A 39 9.92 7.31 -19.46
N ALA A 40 8.98 6.62 -18.82
CA ALA A 40 8.02 5.75 -19.49
C ALA A 40 6.71 6.52 -19.66
N LEU A 41 6.12 6.46 -20.86
CA LEU A 41 4.82 7.07 -21.13
C LEU A 41 3.74 6.37 -20.28
N PRO A 42 3.08 7.09 -19.35
CA PRO A 42 2.03 6.50 -18.51
C PRO A 42 0.68 6.44 -19.23
N PRO A 43 -0.26 5.58 -18.77
CA PRO A 43 -1.67 5.69 -19.16
C PRO A 43 -2.27 7.03 -18.75
N SER A 44 -3.30 7.51 -19.46
CA SER A 44 -4.02 8.75 -19.11
C SER A 44 -4.88 8.56 -17.86
N LEU A 45 -5.03 9.63 -17.07
CA LEU A 45 -5.92 9.71 -15.90
C LEU A 45 -7.26 10.44 -16.17
N ASP A 46 -7.50 10.90 -17.40
CA ASP A 46 -8.71 11.65 -17.76
C ASP A 46 -9.97 10.76 -17.79
N LYS A 47 -9.85 9.58 -18.41
CA LYS A 47 -10.84 8.50 -18.44
C LYS A 47 -10.05 7.21 -18.57
N PHE A 48 -10.21 6.32 -17.60
CA PHE A 48 -9.46 5.08 -17.56
C PHE A 48 -10.31 3.95 -16.98
N THR A 49 -9.87 2.74 -17.27
CA THR A 49 -10.45 1.50 -16.75
C THR A 49 -9.41 0.83 -15.87
N TYR A 50 -9.79 0.50 -14.63
CA TYR A 50 -8.90 -0.03 -13.61
C TYR A 50 -9.41 -1.38 -13.11
N CYS A 51 -8.52 -2.36 -12.95
CA CYS A 51 -8.84 -3.66 -12.39
C CYS A 51 -7.86 -4.04 -11.27
N GLU A 52 -8.38 -4.44 -10.11
CA GLU A 52 -7.61 -5.02 -9.01
C GLU A 52 -7.92 -6.51 -8.92
N LEU A 53 -6.91 -7.33 -9.18
CA LEU A 53 -6.99 -8.78 -9.10
C LEU A 53 -6.54 -9.23 -7.71
N GLY A 54 -7.39 -10.00 -7.02
CA GLY A 54 -7.21 -10.31 -5.61
C GLY A 54 -7.50 -9.09 -4.73
N CYS A 55 -8.63 -8.42 -4.95
CA CYS A 55 -8.94 -7.16 -4.27
C CYS A 55 -9.25 -7.31 -2.78
N GLY A 56 -9.31 -8.54 -2.25
CA GLY A 56 -9.71 -8.80 -0.88
C GLY A 56 -11.05 -8.14 -0.58
N GLN A 57 -11.15 -7.52 0.60
CA GLN A 57 -12.35 -6.79 1.02
C GLN A 57 -12.64 -5.49 0.22
N GLY A 58 -11.87 -5.20 -0.84
CA GLY A 58 -12.14 -4.12 -1.80
C GLY A 58 -12.00 -2.71 -1.22
N PHE A 59 -11.25 -2.54 -0.13
CA PHE A 59 -11.10 -1.24 0.52
C PHE A 59 -10.38 -0.23 -0.38
N THR A 60 -9.19 -0.59 -0.89
CA THR A 60 -8.43 0.27 -1.81
C THR A 60 -9.23 0.56 -3.08
N THR A 61 -9.86 -0.44 -3.70
CA THR A 61 -10.66 -0.25 -4.92
C THR A 61 -11.83 0.72 -4.70
N ASN A 62 -12.59 0.57 -3.60
CA ASN A 62 -13.68 1.49 -3.26
C ASN A 62 -13.17 2.91 -3.00
N LEU A 63 -12.05 3.05 -2.30
CA LEU A 63 -11.43 4.34 -2.03
C LEU A 63 -11.02 5.04 -3.34
N LEU A 64 -10.32 4.33 -4.21
CA LEU A 64 -9.87 4.87 -5.50
C LEU A 64 -11.04 5.20 -6.43
N ALA A 65 -12.10 4.39 -6.43
CA ALA A 65 -13.32 4.67 -7.19
C ALA A 65 -14.02 5.95 -6.71
N ALA A 66 -14.03 6.21 -5.40
CA ALA A 66 -14.59 7.43 -4.82
C ALA A 66 -13.79 8.68 -5.19
N THR A 67 -12.45 8.58 -5.18
CA THR A 67 -11.56 9.71 -5.49
C THR A 67 -11.39 9.96 -6.98
N HIS A 68 -11.70 8.97 -7.84
CA HIS A 68 -11.60 9.06 -9.30
C HIS A 68 -12.95 8.75 -9.98
N PRO A 69 -13.96 9.63 -9.86
CA PRO A 69 -15.28 9.42 -10.45
C PRO A 69 -15.29 9.39 -12.00
N GLN A 70 -14.16 9.65 -12.65
CA GLN A 70 -13.94 9.49 -14.09
C GLN A 70 -13.48 8.10 -14.50
N GLY A 71 -12.94 7.32 -13.57
CA GLY A 71 -12.48 5.97 -13.82
C GLY A 71 -13.60 4.95 -13.68
N GLU A 72 -13.52 3.86 -14.43
CA GLU A 72 -14.34 2.66 -14.24
C GLU A 72 -13.51 1.58 -13.55
N PHE A 73 -13.98 1.09 -12.40
CA PHE A 73 -13.25 0.22 -11.50
C PHE A 73 -13.83 -1.18 -11.46
N TRP A 74 -12.95 -2.17 -11.40
CA TRP A 74 -13.28 -3.58 -11.27
C TRP A 74 -12.44 -4.20 -10.16
N GLY A 75 -13.08 -4.80 -9.16
CA GLY A 75 -12.42 -5.61 -8.14
C GLY A 75 -12.77 -7.08 -8.33
N VAL A 76 -11.78 -7.97 -8.30
CA VAL A 76 -11.97 -9.41 -8.49
C VAL A 76 -11.36 -10.15 -7.31
N ASP A 77 -12.14 -10.98 -6.64
CA ASP A 77 -11.69 -11.86 -5.57
C ASP A 77 -12.55 -13.13 -5.59
N PHE A 78 -11.97 -14.28 -5.25
CA PHE A 78 -12.70 -15.55 -5.25
C PHE A 78 -13.40 -15.84 -3.91
N ASN A 79 -13.16 -15.02 -2.88
CA ASN A 79 -13.77 -15.18 -1.57
C ASN A 79 -15.10 -14.40 -1.49
N PRO A 80 -16.25 -15.07 -1.37
CA PRO A 80 -17.56 -14.40 -1.33
C PRO A 80 -17.71 -13.46 -0.13
N SER A 81 -17.02 -13.73 0.99
CA SER A 81 -17.07 -12.87 2.18
C SER A 81 -16.35 -11.53 1.93
N HIS A 82 -15.24 -11.57 1.18
CA HIS A 82 -14.52 -10.39 0.73
C HIS A 82 -15.39 -9.52 -0.18
N ILE A 83 -16.02 -10.14 -1.19
CA ILE A 83 -16.89 -9.43 -2.14
C ILE A 83 -18.13 -8.85 -1.43
N THR A 84 -18.71 -9.57 -0.48
CA THR A 84 -19.82 -9.06 0.34
C THR A 84 -19.39 -7.81 1.13
N ALA A 85 -18.23 -7.83 1.78
CA ALA A 85 -17.70 -6.68 2.51
C ALA A 85 -17.43 -5.48 1.58
N ALA A 86 -16.85 -5.75 0.41
CA ALA A 86 -16.58 -4.73 -0.61
C ALA A 86 -17.87 -4.04 -1.08
N GLN A 87 -18.89 -4.83 -1.42
CA GLN A 87 -20.19 -4.34 -1.88
C GLN A 87 -20.97 -3.59 -0.79
N GLN A 88 -20.81 -3.95 0.48
CA GLN A 88 -21.39 -3.21 1.60
C GLN A 88 -20.84 -1.77 1.65
N LEU A 89 -19.53 -1.60 1.49
CA LEU A 89 -18.90 -0.29 1.45
C LEU A 89 -19.30 0.50 0.19
N THR A 90 -19.29 -0.15 -0.98
CA THR A 90 -19.80 0.43 -2.24
C THR A 90 -21.21 0.98 -2.07
N THR A 91 -22.11 0.19 -1.49
CA THR A 91 -23.51 0.57 -1.28
C THR A 91 -23.62 1.72 -0.28
N ALA A 92 -22.88 1.67 0.84
CA ALA A 92 -22.91 2.69 1.87
C ALA A 92 -22.37 4.05 1.40
N ALA A 93 -21.42 4.04 0.47
CA ALA A 93 -20.84 5.23 -0.15
C ALA A 93 -21.57 5.68 -1.43
N GLU A 94 -22.54 4.89 -1.91
CA GLU A 94 -23.27 5.13 -3.16
C GLU A 94 -22.33 5.31 -4.35
N LEU A 95 -21.36 4.40 -4.50
CA LEU A 95 -20.44 4.38 -5.64
C LEU A 95 -21.11 3.71 -6.83
N ILE A 96 -20.93 4.31 -8.01
CA ILE A 96 -21.60 3.88 -9.26
C ILE A 96 -20.63 3.45 -10.36
N ASN A 97 -19.34 3.71 -10.16
CA ASN A 97 -18.28 3.49 -11.13
C ASN A 97 -17.40 2.28 -10.76
N ILE A 98 -17.92 1.35 -9.95
CA ILE A 98 -17.19 0.16 -9.50
C ILE A 98 -18.05 -1.10 -9.59
N GLN A 99 -17.43 -2.20 -9.99
CA GLN A 99 -18.05 -3.53 -10.03
C GLN A 99 -17.14 -4.55 -9.33
N PHE A 100 -17.72 -5.37 -8.45
CA PHE A 100 -17.00 -6.46 -7.78
C PHE A 100 -17.45 -7.82 -8.30
N GLN A 101 -16.49 -8.69 -8.60
CA GLN A 101 -16.70 -10.03 -9.14
C GLN A 101 -16.23 -11.09 -8.15
N ASP A 102 -17.16 -11.95 -7.70
CA ASP A 102 -16.87 -13.18 -6.96
C ASP A 102 -16.45 -14.27 -7.94
N GLN A 103 -15.18 -14.24 -8.35
CA GLN A 103 -14.64 -15.07 -9.42
C GLN A 103 -13.17 -15.39 -9.16
N SER A 104 -12.78 -16.63 -9.46
CA SER A 104 -11.38 -17.00 -9.66
C SER A 104 -10.79 -16.29 -10.88
N PHE A 105 -9.45 -16.26 -10.99
CA PHE A 105 -8.80 -15.69 -12.19
C PHE A 105 -9.20 -16.41 -13.48
N ALA A 106 -9.45 -17.72 -13.42
CA ALA A 106 -9.87 -18.52 -14.58
C ALA A 106 -11.30 -18.18 -15.01
N GLU A 107 -12.21 -17.98 -14.07
CA GLU A 107 -13.58 -17.53 -14.37
C GLU A 107 -13.58 -16.11 -14.92
N PHE A 108 -12.85 -15.18 -14.29
CA PHE A 108 -12.78 -13.79 -14.73
C PHE A 108 -12.11 -13.65 -16.10
N LEU A 109 -11.15 -14.51 -16.44
CA LEU A 109 -10.58 -14.59 -17.79
C LEU A 109 -11.66 -14.81 -18.85
N ALA A 110 -12.67 -15.65 -18.56
CA ALA A 110 -13.78 -15.95 -19.46
C ALA A 110 -14.92 -14.92 -19.42
N THR A 111 -14.97 -14.07 -18.39
CA THR A 111 -15.96 -12.99 -18.26
C THR A 111 -15.76 -11.94 -19.36
N ASP A 112 -16.85 -11.48 -19.98
CA ASP A 112 -16.81 -10.35 -20.92
C ASP A 112 -16.64 -9.04 -20.15
N THR A 113 -15.54 -8.33 -20.42
CA THR A 113 -15.15 -7.09 -19.72
C THR A 113 -14.60 -6.09 -20.73
N PRO A 114 -14.58 -4.79 -20.41
CA PRO A 114 -13.69 -3.88 -21.12
C PRO A 114 -12.22 -4.34 -20.96
N LYS A 115 -11.35 -3.74 -21.77
CA LYS A 115 -9.91 -3.79 -21.50
C LYS A 115 -9.52 -2.69 -20.53
N PHE A 116 -8.49 -2.94 -19.75
CA PHE A 116 -8.04 -2.08 -18.66
C PHE A 116 -6.78 -1.30 -19.03
N ASP A 117 -6.72 -0.07 -18.55
CA ASP A 117 -5.55 0.80 -18.62
C ASP A 117 -4.61 0.55 -17.44
N PHE A 118 -5.18 0.12 -16.31
CA PHE A 118 -4.45 -0.29 -15.12
C PHE A 118 -4.93 -1.66 -14.66
N ILE A 119 -4.01 -2.59 -14.42
CA ILE A 119 -4.29 -3.84 -13.70
C ILE A 119 -3.33 -3.95 -12.51
N THR A 120 -3.83 -4.24 -11.32
CA THR A 120 -3.01 -4.32 -10.11
C THR A 120 -3.16 -5.67 -9.44
N LEU A 121 -2.03 -6.21 -8.96
CA LEU A 121 -1.92 -7.47 -8.23
C LEU A 121 -1.05 -7.25 -6.99
N HIS A 122 -1.66 -6.78 -5.91
CA HIS A 122 -0.98 -6.58 -4.64
C HIS A 122 -1.12 -7.81 -3.75
N GLY A 123 0.00 -8.38 -3.29
CA GLY A 123 -0.02 -9.58 -2.45
C GLY A 123 -0.57 -10.84 -3.11
N VAL A 124 -0.48 -11.00 -4.44
CA VAL A 124 -1.04 -12.17 -5.15
C VAL A 124 0.02 -13.04 -5.82
N TYR A 125 0.94 -12.46 -6.58
CA TYR A 125 1.68 -13.21 -7.61
C TYR A 125 2.62 -14.31 -7.07
N ALA A 126 3.20 -14.09 -5.89
CA ALA A 126 4.03 -15.07 -5.17
C ALA A 126 3.21 -16.12 -4.40
N TRP A 127 1.92 -15.87 -4.17
CA TRP A 127 1.01 -16.63 -3.31
C TRP A 127 0.09 -17.60 -4.06
N VAL A 128 0.29 -17.72 -5.37
CA VAL A 128 -0.52 -18.60 -6.23
C VAL A 128 0.36 -19.64 -6.91
N GLY A 129 -0.20 -20.80 -7.24
CA GLY A 129 0.51 -21.84 -8.00
C GLY A 129 0.84 -21.43 -9.44
N ASP A 130 1.69 -22.22 -10.12
CA ASP A 130 2.12 -21.95 -11.52
C ASP A 130 0.94 -21.87 -12.49
N ALA A 131 -0.10 -22.71 -12.31
CA ALA A 131 -1.30 -22.68 -13.15
C ALA A 131 -2.06 -21.36 -13.03
N ASN A 132 -2.18 -20.81 -11.81
CA ASN A 132 -2.82 -19.52 -11.58
C ASN A 132 -1.94 -18.36 -12.09
N ARG A 133 -0.62 -18.44 -11.96
CA ARG A 133 0.28 -17.47 -12.62
C ARG A 133 0.11 -17.46 -14.14
N GLN A 134 0.03 -18.63 -14.78
CA GLN A 134 -0.21 -18.72 -16.24
C GLN A 134 -1.57 -18.11 -16.62
N THR A 135 -2.62 -18.37 -15.84
CA THR A 135 -3.94 -17.76 -16.03
C THR A 135 -3.89 -16.24 -15.88
N ILE A 136 -3.17 -15.72 -14.87
CA ILE A 136 -2.96 -14.27 -14.69
C ILE A 136 -2.24 -13.68 -15.90
N VAL A 137 -1.16 -14.29 -16.37
CA VAL A 137 -0.42 -13.81 -17.55
C VAL A 137 -1.33 -13.77 -18.78
N GLU A 138 -2.17 -14.78 -18.97
CA GLU A 138 -3.14 -14.84 -20.06
C GLU A 138 -4.25 -13.77 -19.93
N LEU A 139 -4.73 -13.52 -18.71
CA LEU A 139 -5.66 -12.42 -18.40
C LEU A 139 -5.03 -11.08 -18.76
N LEU A 140 -3.81 -10.81 -18.30
CA LEU A 140 -3.08 -9.61 -18.67
C LEU A 140 -2.97 -9.52 -20.19
N ARG A 141 -2.62 -10.61 -20.89
CA ARG A 141 -2.53 -10.69 -22.36
C ARG A 141 -3.84 -10.26 -23.05
N GLN A 142 -4.99 -10.75 -22.59
CA GLN A 142 -6.28 -10.48 -23.24
C GLN A 142 -6.91 -9.15 -22.84
N LYS A 143 -6.82 -8.79 -21.55
CA LYS A 143 -7.62 -7.72 -20.95
C LYS A 143 -6.86 -6.41 -20.73
N LEU A 144 -5.55 -6.33 -20.93
CA LEU A 144 -4.82 -5.05 -20.83
C LEU A 144 -4.79 -4.31 -22.17
N ASN A 145 -5.04 -2.99 -22.13
CA ASN A 145 -4.87 -2.08 -23.26
C ASN A 145 -3.39 -1.97 -23.68
N CYS A 146 -3.15 -1.65 -24.95
CA CYS A 146 -1.82 -1.19 -25.38
C CYS A 146 -1.51 0.14 -24.67
N GLY A 147 -0.31 0.29 -24.14
CA GLY A 147 0.04 1.40 -23.25
C GLY A 147 -0.46 1.24 -21.81
N GLY A 148 -1.26 0.22 -21.51
CA GLY A 148 -1.73 -0.07 -20.16
C GLY A 148 -0.59 -0.51 -19.23
N ALA A 149 -0.73 -0.17 -17.95
CA ALA A 149 0.22 -0.47 -16.89
C ALA A 149 -0.29 -1.61 -15.99
N VAL A 150 0.65 -2.43 -15.52
CA VAL A 150 0.40 -3.51 -14.56
C VAL A 150 1.28 -3.31 -13.35
N TYR A 151 0.68 -3.22 -12.17
CA TYR A 151 1.38 -3.29 -10.89
C TYR A 151 1.40 -4.73 -10.41
N ILE A 152 2.57 -5.23 -10.02
CA ILE A 152 2.72 -6.55 -9.42
C ILE A 152 3.66 -6.47 -8.23
N SER A 153 3.20 -6.93 -7.07
CA SER A 153 4.06 -7.12 -5.91
C SER A 153 4.31 -8.60 -5.61
N TYR A 154 5.52 -8.96 -5.18
CA TYR A 154 5.90 -10.34 -4.90
C TYR A 154 7.09 -10.45 -3.95
N ASN A 155 7.08 -11.48 -3.09
CA ASN A 155 8.28 -11.87 -2.33
C ASN A 155 9.40 -12.24 -3.30
N SER A 156 10.61 -11.75 -3.05
CA SER A 156 11.71 -11.85 -4.00
C SER A 156 12.95 -12.58 -3.46
N LEU A 157 13.69 -13.18 -4.38
CA LEU A 157 15.02 -13.70 -4.15
C LEU A 157 16.08 -12.66 -4.57
N PRO A 158 17.24 -12.62 -3.90
CA PRO A 158 17.75 -13.61 -2.93
C PRO A 158 17.30 -13.41 -1.47
N GLY A 159 16.59 -12.34 -1.11
CA GLY A 159 16.34 -11.94 0.29
C GLY A 159 15.65 -13.00 1.16
N TRP A 160 14.80 -13.82 0.56
CA TRP A 160 14.13 -14.93 1.26
C TRP A 160 14.96 -16.21 1.37
N SER A 161 16.12 -16.32 0.71
CA SER A 161 16.86 -17.60 0.58
C SER A 161 17.20 -18.23 1.94
N ALA A 162 17.60 -17.40 2.91
CA ALA A 162 17.96 -17.88 4.25
C ALA A 162 16.74 -18.26 5.11
N LEU A 163 15.54 -17.77 4.77
CA LEU A 163 14.30 -17.96 5.54
C LEU A 163 13.41 -19.08 4.97
N MET A 164 13.56 -19.42 3.69
CA MET A 164 12.77 -20.51 3.08
C MET A 164 12.89 -21.85 3.84
N PRO A 165 14.07 -22.27 4.34
CA PRO A 165 14.15 -23.48 5.15
C PRO A 165 13.43 -23.37 6.50
N LEU A 166 13.44 -22.19 7.15
CA LEU A 166 12.67 -21.95 8.38
C LEU A 166 11.19 -22.15 8.11
N ARG A 167 10.68 -21.55 7.03
CA ARG A 167 9.28 -21.71 6.63
C ARG A 167 8.90 -23.17 6.37
N GLU A 168 9.77 -23.94 5.71
CA GLU A 168 9.56 -25.37 5.50
C GLU A 168 9.39 -26.13 6.83
N LEU A 169 10.18 -25.78 7.86
CA LEU A 169 10.03 -26.33 9.20
C LEU A 169 8.68 -25.94 9.83
N LEU A 170 8.29 -24.67 9.71
CA LEU A 170 7.03 -24.15 10.28
C LEU A 170 5.80 -24.85 9.67
N VAL A 171 5.78 -25.01 8.34
CA VAL A 171 4.59 -25.51 7.63
C VAL A 171 4.48 -27.04 7.67
N ARG A 172 5.61 -27.77 7.72
CA ARG A 172 5.60 -29.25 7.73
C ARG A 172 5.56 -29.89 9.10
N SER A 173 5.92 -29.18 10.16
CA SER A 173 5.92 -29.75 11.50
C SER A 173 4.53 -30.05 12.08
N PRO A 174 3.43 -29.34 11.74
CA PRO A 174 2.09 -29.72 12.19
C PRO A 174 1.63 -31.02 11.52
N GLN A 175 1.51 -32.11 12.28
CA GLN A 175 1.31 -33.46 11.74
C GLN A 175 -0.16 -33.87 11.53
N GLN A 176 -1.12 -33.11 12.08
CA GLN A 176 -2.53 -33.50 12.07
C GLN A 176 -3.37 -32.60 11.14
N ALA A 177 -4.03 -33.22 10.16
CA ALA A 177 -4.91 -32.53 9.22
C ALA A 177 -6.13 -31.85 9.88
N THR A 178 -6.47 -32.23 11.12
CA THR A 178 -7.61 -31.71 11.89
C THR A 178 -7.33 -30.44 12.69
N ASN A 179 -6.07 -30.01 12.79
CA ASN A 179 -5.71 -28.81 13.55
C ASN A 179 -6.23 -27.55 12.86
N SER A 180 -6.71 -26.60 13.65
CA SER A 180 -7.00 -25.24 13.20
C SER A 180 -5.74 -24.54 12.69
N SER A 181 -5.90 -23.49 11.88
CA SER A 181 -4.77 -22.70 11.35
C SER A 181 -3.89 -22.14 12.49
N LEU A 182 -4.49 -21.67 13.58
CA LEU A 182 -3.76 -21.15 14.75
C LEU A 182 -2.97 -22.24 15.50
N GLU A 183 -3.53 -23.44 15.65
CA GLU A 183 -2.81 -24.57 16.27
C GLU A 183 -1.62 -25.02 15.42
N LYS A 184 -1.75 -24.97 14.09
CA LYS A 184 -0.65 -25.25 13.15
C LYS A 184 0.47 -24.23 13.30
N VAL A 185 0.14 -22.94 13.39
CA VAL A 185 1.13 -21.88 13.65
C VAL A 185 1.91 -22.16 14.93
N GLU A 186 1.20 -22.40 16.03
CA GLU A 186 1.83 -22.60 17.34
C GLU A 186 2.73 -23.85 17.37
N GLN A 187 2.29 -24.96 16.76
CA GLN A 187 3.13 -26.16 16.62
C GLN A 187 4.36 -25.91 15.73
N GLY A 188 4.18 -25.17 14.64
CA GLY A 188 5.24 -24.67 13.77
C GLY A 188 6.34 -23.98 14.55
N LEU A 189 5.95 -22.94 15.27
CA LEU A 189 6.85 -22.09 16.07
C LEU A 189 7.58 -22.89 17.15
N GLN A 190 6.87 -23.73 17.92
CA GLN A 190 7.48 -24.55 18.98
C GLN A 190 8.50 -25.54 18.43
N PHE A 191 8.22 -26.13 17.26
CA PHE A 191 9.14 -27.04 16.61
C PHE A 191 10.41 -26.34 16.11
N ALA A 192 10.25 -25.19 15.45
CA ALA A 192 11.38 -24.37 15.01
C ALA A 192 12.24 -23.89 16.19
N GLN A 193 11.60 -23.44 17.28
CA GLN A 193 12.28 -23.03 18.51
C GLN A 193 13.08 -24.18 19.11
N SER A 194 12.51 -25.38 19.17
CA SER A 194 13.21 -26.57 19.69
C SER A 194 14.48 -26.88 18.89
N LEU A 195 14.45 -26.73 17.56
CA LEU A 195 15.63 -26.92 16.71
C LEU A 195 16.68 -25.81 16.92
N GLN A 196 16.25 -24.56 17.12
CA GLN A 196 17.14 -23.46 17.45
C GLN A 196 17.84 -23.69 18.80
N ASP A 197 17.10 -24.11 19.83
CA ASP A 197 17.62 -24.38 21.18
C ASP A 197 18.63 -25.54 21.20
N LEU A 198 18.42 -26.53 20.32
CA LEU A 198 19.36 -27.63 20.08
C LEU A 198 20.56 -27.24 19.20
N GLN A 199 20.69 -25.96 18.85
CA GLN A 199 21.77 -25.41 18.02
C GLN A 199 21.90 -26.14 16.67
N ALA A 200 20.76 -26.46 16.04
CA ALA A 200 20.77 -27.03 14.70
C ALA A 200 21.58 -26.13 13.76
N ARG A 201 22.48 -26.74 12.99
CA ARG A 201 23.49 -26.04 12.19
C ARG A 201 22.89 -24.97 11.25
N TYR A 202 21.69 -25.20 10.74
CA TYR A 202 20.93 -24.21 9.96
C TYR A 202 20.82 -22.86 10.68
N PHE A 203 20.36 -22.84 11.93
CA PHE A 203 20.23 -21.59 12.69
C PHE A 203 21.59 -20.98 12.98
N VAL A 204 22.59 -21.78 13.34
CA VAL A 204 23.96 -21.30 13.62
C VAL A 204 24.57 -20.59 12.41
N GLU A 205 24.39 -21.14 11.21
CA GLU A 205 24.92 -20.57 9.96
C GLU A 205 24.01 -19.49 9.33
N ASN A 206 22.77 -19.33 9.82
CA ASN A 206 21.81 -18.33 9.33
C ASN A 206 21.24 -17.47 10.46
N PRO A 207 21.99 -16.48 11.00
CA PRO A 207 21.52 -15.61 12.07
C PRO A 207 20.25 -14.81 11.74
N SER A 208 19.96 -14.58 10.45
CA SER A 208 18.70 -13.97 10.02
C SER A 208 17.49 -14.83 10.35
N ALA A 209 17.60 -16.17 10.25
CA ALA A 209 16.51 -17.07 10.60
C ALA A 209 16.25 -17.10 12.12
N GLN A 210 17.28 -16.90 12.93
CA GLN A 210 17.12 -16.77 14.39
C GLN A 210 16.36 -15.50 14.77
N ARG A 211 16.72 -14.37 14.15
CA ARG A 211 16.04 -13.08 14.36
C ARG A 211 14.60 -13.15 13.91
N GLU A 212 14.35 -13.68 12.72
CA GLU A 212 13.00 -13.83 12.18
C GLU A 212 12.13 -14.73 13.09
N LEU A 213 12.66 -15.86 13.57
CA LEU A 213 11.91 -16.72 14.48
C LEU A 213 11.60 -16.01 15.80
N ALA A 214 12.50 -15.18 16.32
CA ALA A 214 12.25 -14.39 17.52
C ALA A 214 11.14 -13.33 17.30
N GLU A 215 11.19 -12.61 16.16
CA GLU A 215 10.17 -11.64 15.76
C GLU A 215 8.79 -12.32 15.61
N MET A 216 8.74 -13.48 14.95
CA MET A 216 7.51 -14.29 14.83
C MET A 216 6.90 -14.70 16.17
N GLN A 217 7.66 -14.78 17.28
CA GLN A 217 7.06 -15.09 18.59
C GLN A 217 6.18 -13.94 19.11
N GLU A 218 6.51 -12.71 18.72
CA GLU A 218 5.82 -11.48 19.12
C GLU A 218 4.61 -11.19 18.23
N ASP A 219 4.62 -11.71 17.00
CA ASP A 219 3.56 -11.51 16.02
C ASP A 219 2.22 -12.17 16.40
N SER A 220 1.15 -11.57 15.86
CA SER A 220 -0.19 -12.17 15.91
C SER A 220 -0.21 -13.50 15.17
N ARG A 221 -0.77 -14.54 15.80
CA ARG A 221 -0.92 -15.86 15.16
C ARG A 221 -1.79 -15.80 13.90
N THR A 222 -2.76 -14.88 13.85
CA THR A 222 -3.56 -14.62 12.65
C THR A 222 -2.70 -14.13 11.50
N TYR A 223 -1.84 -13.15 11.75
CA TYR A 223 -0.91 -12.62 10.76
C TYR A 223 0.01 -13.73 10.23
N LEU A 224 0.61 -14.50 11.15
CA LEU A 224 1.51 -15.59 10.77
C LEU A 224 0.82 -16.69 9.93
N ALA A 225 -0.46 -16.98 10.22
CA ALA A 225 -1.22 -17.94 9.43
C ALA A 225 -1.39 -17.47 7.98
N HIS A 226 -1.75 -16.19 7.78
CA HIS A 226 -1.92 -15.61 6.45
C HIS A 226 -0.60 -15.42 5.71
N GLU A 227 0.48 -15.08 6.40
CA GLU A 227 1.77 -14.85 5.77
C GLU A 227 2.50 -16.19 5.53
N TYR A 228 2.70 -17.06 6.53
CA TYR A 228 3.64 -18.17 6.36
C TYR A 228 2.99 -19.50 5.93
N PHE A 229 1.70 -19.70 6.21
CA PHE A 229 1.05 -21.02 6.16
C PHE A 229 0.17 -21.28 4.93
N ASN A 230 0.10 -20.36 3.95
CA ASN A 230 -0.53 -20.64 2.65
C ASN A 230 0.13 -21.85 1.96
N GLN A 231 -0.66 -22.72 1.32
CA GLN A 231 -0.11 -23.92 0.68
C GLN A 231 0.86 -23.57 -0.44
N ASP A 232 0.44 -22.70 -1.35
CA ASP A 232 1.25 -22.20 -2.44
C ASP A 232 1.87 -20.86 -2.04
N TRP A 233 3.18 -20.86 -1.85
CA TRP A 233 3.95 -19.62 -1.73
C TRP A 233 5.38 -19.87 -2.19
N ARG A 234 5.85 -19.04 -3.12
CA ARG A 234 7.20 -19.12 -3.67
C ARG A 234 7.74 -17.72 -3.97
N PRO A 235 8.83 -17.30 -3.30
CA PRO A 235 9.59 -16.13 -3.71
C PRO A 235 10.20 -16.29 -5.12
N LEU A 236 10.21 -15.22 -5.89
CA LEU A 236 10.61 -15.22 -7.30
C LEU A 236 11.83 -14.32 -7.53
N TYR A 237 12.65 -14.63 -8.53
CA TYR A 237 13.63 -13.66 -9.03
C TYR A 237 12.94 -12.65 -9.95
N HIS A 238 13.41 -11.41 -9.97
CA HIS A 238 12.91 -10.40 -10.91
C HIS A 238 12.95 -10.89 -12.37
N ALA A 239 14.06 -11.49 -12.80
CA ALA A 239 14.20 -12.05 -14.14
C ALA A 239 13.13 -13.11 -14.48
N GLU A 240 12.72 -13.94 -13.52
CA GLU A 240 11.68 -14.94 -13.71
C GLU A 240 10.32 -14.28 -13.95
N VAL A 241 9.99 -13.24 -13.19
CA VAL A 241 8.74 -12.47 -13.37
C VAL A 241 8.73 -11.77 -14.72
N VAL A 242 9.85 -11.15 -15.12
CA VAL A 242 9.98 -10.50 -16.45
C VAL A 242 9.77 -11.52 -17.58
N GLU A 243 10.38 -12.69 -17.50
CA GLU A 243 10.25 -13.74 -18.52
C GLU A 243 8.80 -14.23 -18.66
N GLN A 244 8.13 -14.48 -17.53
CA GLN A 244 6.73 -14.92 -17.53
C GLN A 244 5.81 -13.88 -18.18
N LEU A 245 5.96 -12.60 -17.81
CA LEU A 245 5.12 -11.51 -18.30
C LEU A 245 5.43 -11.10 -19.75
N ALA A 246 6.64 -11.37 -20.25
CA ALA A 246 7.00 -11.09 -21.64
C ALA A 246 6.06 -11.78 -22.65
N THR A 247 5.50 -12.95 -22.29
CA THR A 247 4.51 -13.66 -23.12
C THR A 247 3.19 -12.89 -23.28
N ALA A 248 2.88 -11.98 -22.35
CA ALA A 248 1.77 -11.03 -22.41
C ALA A 248 2.16 -9.67 -23.05
N LYS A 249 3.33 -9.59 -23.69
CA LYS A 249 3.91 -8.37 -24.29
C LYS A 249 4.13 -7.23 -23.28
N LEU A 250 4.41 -7.61 -22.04
CA LEU A 250 4.73 -6.68 -20.95
C LEU A 250 6.25 -6.53 -20.83
N THR A 251 6.69 -5.29 -20.60
CA THR A 251 8.09 -4.96 -20.33
C THR A 251 8.17 -4.25 -18.99
N PHE A 252 9.17 -4.59 -18.17
CA PHE A 252 9.43 -3.88 -16.94
C PHE A 252 9.74 -2.40 -17.21
N ALA A 253 9.00 -1.52 -16.54
CA ALA A 253 9.05 -0.08 -16.74
C ALA A 253 9.70 0.66 -15.56
N SER A 254 9.36 0.32 -14.32
CA SER A 254 9.85 0.97 -13.09
C SER A 254 9.59 0.12 -11.85
N SER A 255 10.31 0.37 -10.75
CA SER A 255 9.73 0.06 -9.43
C SER A 255 8.48 0.91 -9.22
N ALA A 256 7.51 0.39 -8.47
CA ALA A 256 6.34 1.15 -8.00
C ALA A 256 6.64 1.91 -6.69
N ASP A 257 7.85 1.77 -6.16
CA ASP A 257 8.34 2.46 -4.99
C ASP A 257 9.47 3.43 -5.38
N LEU A 258 9.27 4.72 -5.12
CA LEU A 258 10.26 5.75 -5.40
C LEU A 258 11.53 5.56 -4.56
N ASP A 259 11.44 4.90 -3.40
CA ASP A 259 12.60 4.62 -2.55
C ASP A 259 13.63 3.78 -3.28
N ASP A 260 13.18 2.82 -4.09
CA ASP A 260 14.05 1.93 -4.87
C ASP A 260 14.91 2.66 -5.89
N GLU A 261 14.57 3.89 -6.23
CA GLU A 261 15.26 4.70 -7.22
C GLU A 261 16.37 5.57 -6.61
N PHE A 262 16.52 5.61 -5.28
CA PHE A 262 17.62 6.33 -4.61
C PHE A 262 18.91 5.49 -4.53
N TYR A 263 19.35 4.94 -5.66
CA TYR A 263 20.55 4.09 -5.76
C TYR A 263 21.78 4.73 -5.13
N ASN A 264 21.98 6.03 -5.34
CA ASN A 264 23.10 6.80 -4.79
C ASN A 264 23.09 6.91 -3.26
N LEU A 265 21.94 6.68 -2.61
CA LEU A 265 21.84 6.62 -1.16
C LEU A 265 22.00 5.18 -0.64
N LYS A 266 21.58 4.18 -1.42
CA LYS A 266 21.63 2.75 -1.05
C LYS A 266 23.01 2.12 -1.28
N LEU A 267 23.68 2.50 -2.37
CA LEU A 267 24.88 1.85 -2.90
C LEU A 267 26.12 2.74 -2.79
N LYS A 268 27.28 2.09 -2.80
CA LYS A 268 28.59 2.75 -2.95
C LYS A 268 28.87 3.05 -4.43
N ASP A 269 29.75 4.01 -4.68
CA ASP A 269 30.12 4.42 -6.05
C ASP A 269 30.60 3.23 -6.90
N GLU A 270 31.42 2.32 -6.36
CA GLU A 270 31.89 1.16 -7.12
C GLU A 270 30.76 0.17 -7.48
N GLN A 271 29.71 0.10 -6.65
CA GLN A 271 28.54 -0.74 -6.91
C GLN A 271 27.64 -0.10 -7.97
N LEU A 272 27.50 1.23 -7.95
CA LEU A 272 26.79 1.99 -8.99
C LEU A 272 27.49 1.83 -10.34
N ASP A 273 28.80 2.00 -10.38
CA ASP A 273 29.62 1.83 -11.57
C ASP A 273 29.51 0.41 -12.14
N PHE A 274 29.48 -0.60 -11.27
CA PHE A 274 29.27 -1.98 -11.68
C PHE A 274 27.88 -2.20 -12.29
N LEU A 275 26.81 -1.71 -11.65
CA LEU A 275 25.46 -1.81 -12.21
C LEU A 275 25.32 -1.07 -13.54
N ALA A 276 25.96 0.09 -13.69
CA ALA A 276 25.93 0.89 -14.91
C ALA A 276 26.60 0.19 -16.11
N GLN A 277 27.47 -0.79 -15.88
CA GLN A 277 28.10 -1.60 -16.93
C GLN A 277 27.18 -2.69 -17.49
N ILE A 278 26.06 -3.00 -16.81
CA ILE A 278 25.11 -4.04 -17.24
C ILE A 278 24.08 -3.44 -18.18
N SER A 279 24.19 -3.72 -19.48
CA SER A 279 23.27 -3.17 -20.51
C SER A 279 21.88 -3.81 -20.49
N ASP A 280 21.76 -5.08 -20.10
CA ASP A 280 20.47 -5.74 -19.98
C ASP A 280 19.79 -5.31 -18.67
N ARG A 281 18.70 -4.57 -18.79
CA ARG A 281 17.94 -4.05 -17.65
C ARG A 281 17.45 -5.16 -16.72
N THR A 282 17.04 -6.31 -17.26
CA THR A 282 16.54 -7.43 -16.44
C THR A 282 17.64 -7.98 -15.54
N LEU A 283 18.85 -8.14 -16.10
CA LEU A 283 20.02 -8.56 -15.35
C LEU A 283 20.48 -7.48 -14.37
N GLN A 284 20.42 -6.21 -14.75
CA GLN A 284 20.78 -5.09 -13.88
C GLN A 284 19.89 -5.06 -12.62
N GLU A 285 18.57 -5.16 -12.79
CA GLU A 285 17.59 -5.20 -11.70
C GLU A 285 17.73 -6.47 -10.84
N THR A 286 17.98 -7.62 -11.47
CA THR A 286 18.24 -8.86 -10.73
C THR A 286 19.53 -8.75 -9.91
N THR A 287 20.58 -8.15 -10.48
CA THR A 287 21.87 -7.93 -9.79
C THR A 287 21.72 -6.94 -8.64
N ARG A 288 20.91 -5.88 -8.83
CA ARG A 288 20.55 -4.93 -7.79
C ARG A 288 19.95 -5.62 -6.58
N ASP A 289 19.08 -6.61 -6.79
CA ASP A 289 18.48 -7.35 -5.68
C ASP A 289 19.50 -8.13 -4.85
N PHE A 290 20.67 -8.49 -5.40
CA PHE A 290 21.78 -9.05 -4.61
C PHE A 290 22.51 -8.00 -3.77
N PHE A 291 22.61 -6.75 -4.23
CA PHE A 291 23.17 -5.68 -3.42
C PHE A 291 22.25 -5.28 -2.27
N PHE A 292 20.94 -5.28 -2.50
CA PHE A 292 19.93 -4.95 -1.48
C PHE A 292 19.51 -6.14 -0.63
N ASN A 293 19.83 -7.36 -1.07
CA ASN A 293 19.26 -8.59 -0.54
C ASN A 293 17.72 -8.50 -0.47
N SER A 294 17.11 -8.05 -1.56
CA SER A 294 15.68 -7.71 -1.65
C SER A 294 14.80 -8.89 -1.25
N ARG A 295 13.86 -8.65 -0.33
CA ARG A 295 12.84 -9.63 0.13
C ARG A 295 11.48 -9.42 -0.54
N PHE A 296 11.21 -8.23 -1.04
CA PHE A 296 9.94 -7.89 -1.64
C PHE A 296 10.17 -6.93 -2.79
N ARG A 297 9.42 -7.08 -3.88
CA ARG A 297 9.42 -6.16 -5.00
C ARG A 297 8.01 -5.68 -5.28
N ARG A 298 7.93 -4.45 -5.76
CA ARG A 298 6.73 -3.83 -6.31
C ARG A 298 7.14 -3.29 -7.68
N ASP A 299 6.75 -3.97 -8.74
CA ASP A 299 7.19 -3.64 -10.10
C ASP A 299 6.02 -3.16 -10.96
N LEU A 300 6.31 -2.19 -11.83
CA LEU A 300 5.42 -1.70 -12.87
C LEU A 300 5.86 -2.25 -14.23
N PHE A 301 4.92 -2.86 -14.93
CA PHE A 301 5.09 -3.34 -16.30
C PHE A 301 4.16 -2.58 -17.24
N VAL A 302 4.59 -2.30 -18.47
CA VAL A 302 3.76 -1.61 -19.47
C VAL A 302 3.70 -2.43 -20.74
N ARG A 303 2.51 -2.51 -21.35
CA ARG A 303 2.33 -3.14 -22.65
C ARG A 303 2.77 -2.20 -23.76
N GLY A 304 3.82 -2.58 -24.48
CA GLY A 304 4.36 -1.74 -25.54
C GLY A 304 4.90 -0.42 -24.97
N ALA A 305 5.71 -0.51 -23.91
CA ALA A 305 6.32 0.64 -23.26
C ALA A 305 7.00 1.58 -24.27
N VAL A 306 6.68 2.86 -24.19
CA VAL A 306 7.29 3.93 -25.00
C VAL A 306 8.12 4.80 -24.09
N SER A 307 9.35 5.10 -24.50
CA SER A 307 10.20 6.04 -23.79
C SER A 307 9.81 7.48 -24.12
N MET A 308 9.69 8.30 -23.10
CA MET A 308 9.35 9.70 -23.14
C MET A 308 10.62 10.56 -23.13
N PRO A 309 10.82 11.45 -24.12
CA PRO A 309 11.91 12.42 -24.12
C PRO A 309 11.90 13.30 -22.86
N ALA A 310 13.08 13.72 -22.41
CA ALA A 310 13.23 14.50 -21.18
C ALA A 310 12.41 15.80 -21.15
N LEU A 311 12.26 16.49 -22.29
CA LEU A 311 11.44 17.70 -22.37
C LEU A 311 9.95 17.40 -22.17
N GLU A 312 9.43 16.36 -22.84
CA GLU A 312 8.04 15.94 -22.72
C GLU A 312 7.73 15.47 -21.28
N GLN A 313 8.64 14.72 -20.67
CA GLN A 313 8.56 14.30 -19.28
C GLN A 313 8.53 15.51 -18.33
N ALA A 314 9.41 16.49 -18.53
CA ALA A 314 9.43 17.70 -17.72
C ALA A 314 8.14 18.52 -17.86
N GLU A 315 7.58 18.61 -19.08
CA GLU A 315 6.29 19.27 -19.32
C GLU A 315 5.13 18.54 -18.64
N TYR A 316 5.12 17.21 -18.65
CA TYR A 316 4.12 16.41 -17.94
C TYR A 316 4.27 16.57 -16.42
N LEU A 317 5.45 16.34 -15.85
CA LEU A 317 5.70 16.49 -14.41
C LEU A 317 5.34 17.90 -13.91
N SER A 318 5.55 18.93 -14.75
CA SER A 318 5.20 20.31 -14.45
C SER A 318 3.70 20.54 -14.21
N THR A 319 2.81 19.68 -14.70
CA THR A 319 1.36 19.79 -14.48
C THR A 319 0.89 19.07 -13.23
N ILE A 320 1.72 18.17 -12.66
CA ILE A 320 1.36 17.42 -11.47
C ILE A 320 1.38 18.34 -10.26
N ARG A 321 0.28 18.29 -9.49
CA ARG A 321 0.09 19.02 -8.23
C ARG A 321 0.60 18.17 -7.07
N PHE A 322 1.09 18.82 -6.02
CA PHE A 322 1.59 18.17 -4.81
C PHE A 322 0.96 18.82 -3.58
N ALA A 323 0.59 18.02 -2.59
CA ALA A 323 -0.01 18.45 -1.32
C ALA A 323 0.86 18.01 -0.14
N LEU A 324 0.99 18.86 0.87
CA LEU A 324 1.57 18.48 2.15
C LEU A 324 0.59 17.57 2.90
N THR A 325 1.06 16.45 3.45
CA THR A 325 0.23 15.44 4.16
C THR A 325 0.44 15.45 5.67
N ILE A 326 1.23 16.40 6.17
CA ILE A 326 1.51 16.65 7.57
C ILE A 326 1.30 18.13 7.88
N LEU A 327 1.24 18.47 9.16
CA LEU A 327 1.42 19.88 9.53
C LEU A 327 2.89 20.30 9.35
N PRO A 328 3.18 21.54 8.95
CA PRO A 328 4.55 22.03 8.79
C PRO A 328 5.43 21.87 10.03
N GLU A 329 4.85 22.06 11.22
CA GLU A 329 5.51 21.89 12.52
C GLU A 329 5.83 20.43 12.89
N GLU A 330 5.19 19.46 12.24
CA GLU A 330 5.47 18.02 12.41
C GLU A 330 6.63 17.53 11.53
N MET A 331 7.18 18.40 10.67
CA MET A 331 8.26 18.04 9.79
C MET A 331 9.57 17.80 10.57
N ASP A 332 10.00 16.54 10.62
CA ASP A 332 11.36 16.17 11.03
C ASP A 332 12.32 16.25 9.84
N TYR A 333 13.45 16.94 10.05
CA TYR A 333 14.51 17.07 9.05
C TYR A 333 15.62 16.02 9.23
N GLU A 334 15.53 15.18 10.26
CA GLU A 334 16.29 13.94 10.38
C GLU A 334 15.36 12.78 10.05
N VAL A 335 15.54 12.19 8.88
CA VAL A 335 14.62 11.20 8.32
C VAL A 335 15.32 9.87 8.15
N GLU A 336 14.59 8.79 8.34
CA GLU A 336 15.06 7.47 7.95
C GLU A 336 14.66 7.22 6.50
N LEU A 337 15.65 7.03 5.64
CA LEU A 337 15.44 6.69 4.24
C LEU A 337 16.41 5.58 3.87
N VAL A 338 15.89 4.48 3.33
CA VAL A 338 16.68 3.29 3.00
C VAL A 338 17.46 2.72 4.20
N GLY A 339 16.84 2.67 5.37
CA GLY A 339 17.48 2.14 6.59
C GLY A 339 18.70 2.96 7.04
N ARG A 340 18.79 4.23 6.63
CA ARG A 340 19.82 5.18 7.06
C ARG A 340 19.17 6.46 7.56
N SER A 341 19.71 7.02 8.63
CA SER A 341 19.38 8.38 9.07
C SER A 341 20.05 9.39 8.16
N LEU A 342 19.25 10.27 7.55
CA LEU A 342 19.68 11.35 6.67
C LEU A 342 19.20 12.69 7.23
N LYS A 343 20.09 13.67 7.21
CA LYS A 343 19.75 15.05 7.54
C LYS A 343 19.40 15.82 6.28
N LEU A 344 18.14 16.21 6.15
CA LEU A 344 17.62 17.02 5.07
C LEU A 344 18.12 18.47 5.20
N ASP A 345 18.57 19.04 4.08
CA ASP A 345 19.05 20.43 4.06
C ASP A 345 17.88 21.40 4.27
N ALA A 346 17.85 22.03 5.45
CA ALA A 346 16.82 22.99 5.82
C ALA A 346 16.66 24.12 4.79
N ALA A 347 17.73 24.52 4.07
CA ALA A 347 17.66 25.55 3.04
C ALA A 347 16.82 25.13 1.82
N ILE A 348 16.63 23.83 1.60
CA ILE A 348 15.82 23.26 0.51
C ILE A 348 14.42 22.94 1.03
N TYR A 349 14.33 22.19 2.14
CA TYR A 349 13.07 21.58 2.55
C TYR A 349 12.15 22.52 3.34
N GLN A 350 12.68 23.43 4.18
CA GLN A 350 11.82 24.37 4.91
C GLN A 350 11.02 25.29 3.98
N PRO A 351 11.62 25.92 2.94
CA PRO A 351 10.86 26.70 1.96
C PRO A 351 9.80 25.86 1.23
N LEU A 352 10.13 24.63 0.85
CA LEU A 352 9.21 23.76 0.10
C LEU A 352 8.00 23.37 0.94
N VAL A 353 8.23 22.97 2.19
CA VAL A 353 7.17 22.67 3.16
C VAL A 353 6.30 23.90 3.41
N ALA A 354 6.91 25.08 3.64
CA ALA A 354 6.17 26.32 3.90
C ALA A 354 5.30 26.78 2.71
N VAL A 355 5.73 26.50 1.48
CA VAL A 355 4.94 26.77 0.27
C VAL A 355 3.76 25.80 0.18
N LEU A 356 4.00 24.50 0.34
CA LEU A 356 2.97 23.46 0.24
C LEU A 356 1.97 23.49 1.41
N ALA A 357 2.37 24.05 2.55
CA ALA A 357 1.51 24.30 3.70
C ALA A 357 0.35 25.27 3.37
N GLN A 358 0.55 26.19 2.42
CA GLN A 358 -0.46 27.19 2.08
C GLN A 358 -1.58 26.58 1.25
N GLN A 359 -1.21 25.77 0.25
CA GLN A 359 -2.12 25.05 -0.62
C GLN A 359 -1.33 24.07 -1.48
N PRO A 360 -1.98 23.02 -2.01
CA PRO A 360 -1.34 22.15 -2.99
C PRO A 360 -1.03 22.91 -4.28
N GLN A 361 0.17 22.73 -4.84
CA GLN A 361 0.68 23.46 -6.02
C GLN A 361 1.28 22.52 -7.05
N THR A 362 1.20 22.90 -8.31
CA THR A 362 1.89 22.21 -9.42
C THR A 362 3.39 22.39 -9.34
N LEU A 363 4.16 21.44 -9.88
CA LEU A 363 5.62 21.61 -9.96
C LEU A 363 6.00 22.89 -10.73
N ARG A 364 5.22 23.27 -11.76
CA ARG A 364 5.40 24.55 -12.46
C ARG A 364 5.22 25.76 -11.55
N GLU A 365 4.21 25.76 -10.69
CA GLU A 365 3.97 26.84 -9.73
C GLU A 365 5.06 26.89 -8.67
N LEU A 366 5.48 25.72 -8.15
CA LEU A 366 6.59 25.62 -7.19
C LEU A 366 7.89 26.23 -7.75
N MET A 367 8.20 25.99 -9.04
CA MET A 367 9.36 26.62 -9.70
C MET A 367 9.27 28.15 -9.78
N GLN A 368 8.08 28.72 -9.70
CA GLN A 368 7.86 30.17 -9.74
C GLN A 368 7.87 30.81 -8.34
N GLN A 369 7.90 30.01 -7.28
CA GLN A 369 7.88 30.52 -5.91
C GLN A 369 9.17 31.28 -5.56
N PRO A 370 9.10 32.52 -5.07
CA PRO A 370 10.29 33.31 -4.73
C PRO A 370 11.21 32.61 -3.71
N MET A 371 10.64 31.81 -2.81
CA MET A 371 11.36 31.06 -1.79
C MET A 371 12.10 29.82 -2.35
N LEU A 372 11.72 29.35 -3.54
CA LEU A 372 12.29 28.15 -4.19
C LEU A 372 13.15 28.47 -5.41
N LYS A 373 13.36 29.76 -5.72
CA LYS A 373 14.09 30.23 -6.91
C LYS A 373 15.53 29.70 -7.07
N THR A 374 16.13 29.17 -6.00
CA THR A 374 17.48 28.60 -6.01
C THR A 374 17.50 27.15 -6.49
N LEU A 375 16.35 26.48 -6.55
CA LEU A 375 16.21 25.11 -7.02
C LEU A 375 15.86 25.12 -8.50
N ASP A 376 16.64 24.39 -9.30
CA ASP A 376 16.24 24.06 -10.66
C ASP A 376 15.20 22.92 -10.66
N PHE A 377 14.70 22.58 -11.85
CA PHE A 377 13.71 21.52 -12.02
C PHE A 377 14.18 20.19 -11.41
N ALA A 378 15.43 19.79 -11.63
CA ALA A 378 15.95 18.51 -11.19
C ALA A 378 16.09 18.44 -9.67
N ALA A 379 16.59 19.51 -9.04
CA ALA A 379 16.70 19.63 -7.59
C ALA A 379 15.32 19.65 -6.92
N LEU A 380 14.36 20.40 -7.46
CA LEU A 380 13.00 20.45 -6.94
C LEU A 380 12.29 19.09 -7.07
N TRP A 381 12.41 18.44 -8.23
CA TRP A 381 11.85 17.10 -8.43
C TRP A 381 12.49 16.07 -7.49
N GLN A 382 13.80 16.13 -7.29
CA GLN A 382 14.49 15.25 -6.33
C GLN A 382 14.02 15.49 -4.89
N ALA A 383 13.83 16.74 -4.47
CA ALA A 383 13.31 17.07 -3.14
C ALA A 383 11.87 16.55 -2.95
N LEU A 384 11.01 16.70 -3.96
CA LEU A 384 9.64 16.18 -3.94
C LEU A 384 9.62 14.66 -3.82
N LYS A 385 10.45 13.94 -4.60
CA LYS A 385 10.57 12.48 -4.48
C LYS A 385 10.92 12.06 -3.06
N ILE A 386 11.90 12.70 -2.44
CA ILE A 386 12.29 12.40 -1.06
C ILE A 386 11.10 12.62 -0.12
N LEU A 387 10.39 13.75 -0.22
CA LEU A 387 9.23 14.03 0.64
C LEU A 387 8.05 13.07 0.41
N ILE A 388 7.88 12.55 -0.81
CA ILE A 388 6.85 11.54 -1.13
C ILE A 388 7.22 10.19 -0.51
N SER A 389 8.47 9.80 -0.68
CA SER A 389 9.08 8.59 -0.12
C SER A 389 8.96 8.47 1.40
N ILE A 390 9.06 9.58 2.12
CA ILE A 390 8.85 9.63 3.57
C ILE A 390 7.41 10.03 3.96
N GLU A 391 6.47 9.98 3.02
CA GLU A 391 5.03 10.22 3.23
C GLU A 391 4.68 11.61 3.83
N ARG A 392 5.48 12.64 3.51
CA ARG A 392 5.24 14.04 3.93
C ARG A 392 4.56 14.88 2.85
N VAL A 393 4.67 14.44 1.60
CA VAL A 393 4.00 15.03 0.45
C VAL A 393 3.34 13.92 -0.35
N ALA A 394 2.17 14.19 -0.91
CA ALA A 394 1.53 13.31 -1.87
C ALA A 394 1.30 14.04 -3.19
N PRO A 395 1.29 13.34 -4.35
CA PRO A 395 0.69 13.91 -5.54
C PRO A 395 -0.78 14.24 -5.26
N ALA A 396 -1.29 15.27 -5.93
CA ALA A 396 -2.61 15.82 -5.74
C ALA A 396 -3.39 15.89 -7.05
N LEU A 397 -4.70 15.72 -6.94
CA LEU A 397 -5.63 15.90 -8.04
C LEU A 397 -5.64 17.36 -8.50
N THR A 398 -6.07 17.57 -9.74
CA THR A 398 -6.38 18.92 -10.21
C THR A 398 -7.49 19.52 -9.33
N GLN A 399 -7.54 20.85 -9.24
CA GLN A 399 -8.61 21.51 -8.48
C GLN A 399 -10.00 21.09 -8.96
N GLN A 400 -10.18 20.96 -10.29
CA GLN A 400 -11.42 20.53 -10.90
C GLN A 400 -11.79 19.09 -10.52
N ASP A 401 -10.84 18.16 -10.54
CA ASP A 401 -11.10 16.76 -10.20
C ASP A 401 -11.39 16.59 -8.71
N SER A 402 -10.69 17.36 -7.86
CA SER A 402 -10.93 17.41 -6.42
C SER A 402 -12.35 17.88 -6.10
N GLU A 403 -12.79 19.00 -6.69
CA GLU A 403 -14.17 19.50 -6.55
C GLU A 403 -15.21 18.49 -7.06
N ARG A 404 -14.89 17.78 -8.15
CA ARG A 404 -15.78 16.76 -8.74
C ARG A 404 -15.94 15.54 -7.83
N CYS A 405 -14.88 15.07 -7.17
CA CYS A 405 -14.94 13.87 -6.33
C CYS A 405 -15.37 14.16 -4.88
N GLN A 406 -15.25 15.41 -4.41
CA GLN A 406 -15.60 15.84 -3.05
C GLN A 406 -16.93 15.24 -2.53
N PRO A 407 -18.08 15.31 -3.24
CA PRO A 407 -19.34 14.81 -2.69
C PRO A 407 -19.37 13.29 -2.57
N VAL A 408 -18.64 12.57 -3.43
CA VAL A 408 -18.54 11.10 -3.38
C VAL A 408 -17.63 10.68 -2.23
N VAL A 409 -16.49 11.36 -2.09
CA VAL A 409 -15.55 11.15 -0.98
C VAL A 409 -16.21 11.45 0.37
N ALA A 410 -17.00 12.51 0.48
CA ALA A 410 -17.73 12.84 1.71
C ALA A 410 -18.69 11.72 2.15
N ARG A 411 -19.40 11.07 1.21
CA ARG A 411 -20.26 9.91 1.51
C ARG A 411 -19.45 8.71 1.96
N LEU A 412 -18.36 8.39 1.25
CA LEU A 412 -17.46 7.30 1.64
C LEU A 412 -16.89 7.52 3.03
N ASN A 413 -16.30 8.70 3.30
CA ASN A 413 -15.74 9.03 4.59
C ASN A 413 -16.80 8.95 5.70
N THR A 414 -18.01 9.45 5.45
CA THR A 414 -19.13 9.32 6.39
C THR A 414 -19.48 7.86 6.69
N ALA A 415 -19.43 6.96 5.71
CA ALA A 415 -19.64 5.52 5.92
C ALA A 415 -18.53 4.90 6.79
N LEU A 416 -17.26 5.26 6.54
CA LEU A 416 -16.11 4.80 7.33
C LEU A 416 -16.15 5.33 8.76
N LEU A 417 -16.45 6.63 8.94
CA LEU A 417 -16.65 7.24 10.25
C LEU A 417 -17.75 6.51 11.03
N LYS A 418 -18.90 6.21 10.41
CA LYS A 418 -19.97 5.44 11.08
C LYS A 418 -19.50 4.05 11.51
N ARG A 419 -18.64 3.39 10.72
CA ARG A 419 -18.10 2.06 11.00
C ARG A 419 -17.11 2.05 12.17
N SER A 420 -16.34 3.14 12.37
CA SER A 420 -15.39 3.29 13.50
C SER A 420 -16.03 3.12 14.89
N ARG A 421 -17.37 3.24 14.98
CA ARG A 421 -18.14 2.95 16.20
C ARG A 421 -18.13 1.49 16.61
N PHE A 422 -17.83 0.57 15.70
CA PHE A 422 -17.91 -0.88 15.91
C PHE A 422 -16.53 -1.53 16.04
N GLY A 423 -15.49 -0.92 15.48
CA GLY A 423 -14.13 -1.44 15.54
C GLY A 423 -13.11 -0.44 15.00
N ALA A 424 -11.85 -0.82 15.06
CA ALA A 424 -10.71 -0.04 14.57
C ALA A 424 -10.21 -0.53 13.20
N ASP A 425 -11.00 -1.35 12.50
CA ASP A 425 -10.55 -2.14 11.35
C ASP A 425 -10.07 -1.29 10.17
N THR A 426 -10.59 -0.06 10.02
CA THR A 426 -10.26 0.85 8.93
C THR A 426 -9.73 2.17 9.49
N GLN A 427 -8.44 2.46 9.34
CA GLN A 427 -7.76 3.66 9.87
C GLN A 427 -7.25 4.60 8.77
N VAL A 428 -8.06 4.74 7.72
CA VAL A 428 -7.77 5.60 6.56
C VAL A 428 -9.05 6.27 6.12
N LEU A 429 -8.98 7.55 5.74
CA LEU A 429 -10.05 8.26 5.03
C LEU A 429 -9.59 8.68 3.65
N ALA A 430 -10.52 8.76 2.70
CA ALA A 430 -10.24 9.25 1.37
C ALA A 430 -10.01 10.77 1.38
N SER A 431 -9.03 11.24 0.62
CA SER A 431 -8.79 12.65 0.37
C SER A 431 -9.17 12.99 -1.07
N PRO A 432 -10.12 13.92 -1.28
CA PRO A 432 -10.42 14.45 -2.60
C PRO A 432 -9.29 15.38 -3.11
N VAL A 433 -8.35 15.77 -2.26
CA VAL A 433 -7.19 16.58 -2.66
C VAL A 433 -6.08 15.69 -3.21
N THR A 434 -5.70 14.62 -2.50
CA THR A 434 -4.60 13.73 -2.95
C THR A 434 -5.07 12.68 -3.96
N GLY A 435 -6.38 12.38 -3.96
CA GLY A 435 -6.93 11.27 -4.73
C GLY A 435 -6.65 9.89 -4.10
N GLY A 436 -6.03 9.86 -2.91
CA GLY A 436 -5.66 8.66 -2.18
C GLY A 436 -6.22 8.63 -0.76
N GLY A 437 -5.68 7.74 0.08
CA GLY A 437 -6.03 7.61 1.49
C GLY A 437 -5.08 8.39 2.41
N ILE A 438 -5.62 8.95 3.47
CA ILE A 438 -4.89 9.64 4.55
C ILE A 438 -5.06 8.83 5.85
N PRO A 439 -3.96 8.42 6.51
CA PRO A 439 -4.02 7.72 7.78
C PRO A 439 -4.72 8.55 8.87
N ILE A 440 -5.58 7.89 9.63
CA ILE A 440 -6.34 8.48 10.73
C ILE A 440 -6.55 7.46 11.84
N SER A 441 -6.32 7.87 13.09
CA SER A 441 -6.62 7.06 14.27
C SER A 441 -8.14 6.93 14.48
N ARG A 442 -8.54 5.86 15.17
CA ARG A 442 -9.94 5.69 15.56
C ARG A 442 -10.47 6.83 16.43
N SER A 443 -9.66 7.39 17.33
CA SER A 443 -10.03 8.54 18.15
C SER A 443 -10.36 9.77 17.30
N GLU A 444 -9.57 10.03 16.25
CA GLU A 444 -9.84 11.11 15.30
C GLU A 444 -11.12 10.83 14.50
N GLN A 445 -11.35 9.59 14.05
CA GLN A 445 -12.60 9.24 13.37
C GLN A 445 -13.84 9.47 14.26
N LEU A 446 -13.79 9.04 15.52
CA LEU A 446 -14.90 9.25 16.45
C LEU A 446 -15.12 10.73 16.76
N PHE A 447 -14.05 11.52 16.84
CA PHE A 447 -14.12 12.97 16.98
C PHE A 447 -14.82 13.62 15.77
N LEU A 448 -14.39 13.28 14.54
CA LEU A 448 -15.01 13.80 13.31
C LEU A 448 -16.48 13.39 13.19
N LEU A 449 -16.81 12.15 13.56
CA LEU A 449 -18.19 11.68 13.58
C LEU A 449 -19.06 12.43 14.60
N ALA A 450 -18.50 12.78 15.76
CA ALA A 450 -19.19 13.59 16.76
C ALA A 450 -19.50 15.00 16.22
N GLN A 451 -18.54 15.61 15.50
CA GLN A 451 -18.74 16.89 14.82
C GLN A 451 -19.86 16.80 13.78
N GLN A 452 -19.83 15.79 12.90
CA GLN A 452 -20.89 15.58 11.89
C GLN A 452 -22.29 15.42 12.51
N ARG A 453 -22.35 14.90 13.74
CA ARG A 453 -23.61 14.69 14.48
C ARG A 453 -24.01 15.88 15.35
N ASN A 454 -23.19 16.93 15.44
CA ASN A 454 -23.37 18.05 16.35
C ASN A 454 -23.56 17.60 17.81
N VAL A 455 -22.75 16.65 18.27
CA VAL A 455 -22.73 16.17 19.66
C VAL A 455 -21.40 16.44 20.33
N ASP A 456 -21.37 16.47 21.67
CA ASP A 456 -20.13 16.63 22.42
C ASP A 456 -19.17 15.46 22.14
N PRO A 457 -17.95 15.72 21.62
CA PRO A 457 -17.03 14.66 21.22
C PRO A 457 -16.52 13.84 22.39
N ILE A 458 -16.31 14.45 23.56
CA ILE A 458 -15.77 13.76 24.74
C ILE A 458 -16.78 12.73 25.25
N GLN A 459 -18.03 13.16 25.45
CA GLN A 459 -19.12 12.28 25.87
C GLN A 459 -19.42 11.20 24.82
N PHE A 460 -19.32 11.54 23.53
CA PHE A 460 -19.55 10.59 22.45
C PHE A 460 -18.50 9.49 22.41
N ILE A 461 -17.20 9.85 22.45
CA ILE A 461 -16.09 8.90 22.45
C ILE A 461 -16.15 8.03 23.70
N HIS A 462 -16.32 8.65 24.88
CA HIS A 462 -16.38 7.93 26.16
C HIS A 462 -17.48 6.85 26.15
N LYS A 463 -18.68 7.20 25.67
CA LYS A 463 -19.81 6.28 25.60
C LYS A 463 -19.53 5.07 24.70
N ILE A 464 -18.82 5.27 23.58
CA ILE A 464 -18.48 4.18 22.65
C ILE A 464 -17.43 3.25 23.26
N VAL A 465 -16.34 3.82 23.79
CA VAL A 465 -15.26 3.07 24.45
C VAL A 465 -15.84 2.23 25.59
N GLN A 466 -16.69 2.82 26.43
CA GLN A 466 -17.34 2.12 27.55
C GLN A 466 -18.28 1.00 27.06
N ALA A 467 -19.09 1.25 26.02
CA ALA A 467 -20.04 0.27 25.50
C ALA A 467 -19.36 -0.98 24.90
N GLN A 468 -18.10 -0.85 24.48
CA GLN A 468 -17.30 -1.95 23.94
C GLN A 468 -16.41 -2.64 24.98
N GLY A 469 -16.43 -2.17 26.23
CA GLY A 469 -15.56 -2.70 27.28
C GLY A 469 -14.08 -2.36 27.08
N GLU A 470 -13.76 -1.40 26.21
CA GLU A 470 -12.40 -0.91 25.99
C GLU A 470 -11.97 -0.03 27.16
N ARG A 471 -10.66 -0.01 27.43
CA ARG A 471 -10.08 0.82 28.49
C ARG A 471 -9.15 1.86 27.88
N LEU A 472 -9.33 3.11 28.30
CA LEU A 472 -8.44 4.20 27.88
C LEU A 472 -7.06 4.00 28.52
N MET A 473 -6.00 4.17 27.72
CA MET A 473 -4.63 4.06 28.18
C MET A 473 -3.91 5.40 28.03
N LYS A 474 -2.98 5.67 28.94
CA LYS A 474 -2.04 6.78 28.88
C LYS A 474 -0.66 6.28 29.29
N ASP A 475 0.35 6.52 28.45
CA ASP A 475 1.75 6.12 28.70
C ASP A 475 1.88 4.63 29.09
N GLY A 476 1.10 3.76 28.44
CA GLY A 476 1.07 2.32 28.69
C GLY A 476 0.28 1.89 29.94
N GLN A 477 -0.33 2.82 30.67
CA GLN A 477 -1.12 2.53 31.87
C GLN A 477 -2.62 2.70 31.61
N VAL A 478 -3.41 1.76 32.11
CA VAL A 478 -4.87 1.83 32.08
C VAL A 478 -5.35 2.92 33.03
N LEU A 479 -6.21 3.81 32.55
CA LEU A 479 -6.85 4.81 33.39
C LEU A 479 -8.07 4.20 34.10
N GLU A 480 -8.08 4.27 35.43
CA GLU A 480 -9.13 3.65 36.25
C GLU A 480 -10.16 4.65 36.79
N SER A 481 -9.75 5.89 37.10
CA SER A 481 -10.65 6.90 37.66
C SER A 481 -11.41 7.66 36.55
N PRO A 482 -12.73 7.92 36.71
CA PRO A 482 -13.51 8.71 35.76
C PRO A 482 -12.90 10.09 35.44
N GLU A 483 -12.30 10.75 36.43
CA GLU A 483 -11.67 12.07 36.28
C GLU A 483 -10.44 12.00 35.37
N ALA A 484 -9.61 10.97 35.51
CA ALA A 484 -8.44 10.78 34.64
C ALA A 484 -8.85 10.41 33.21
N ILE A 485 -9.89 9.59 33.03
CA ILE A 485 -10.44 9.27 31.70
C ILE A 485 -10.95 10.54 31.02
N GLN A 486 -11.73 11.34 31.73
CA GLN A 486 -12.25 12.62 31.23
C GLN A 486 -11.12 13.57 30.83
N ALA A 487 -10.12 13.76 31.69
CA ALA A 487 -8.99 14.65 31.43
C ALA A 487 -8.14 14.19 30.23
N GLU A 488 -7.97 12.88 30.05
CA GLU A 488 -7.24 12.35 28.89
C GLU A 488 -8.03 12.51 27.59
N LEU A 489 -9.35 12.30 27.61
CA LEU A 489 -10.20 12.56 26.44
C LEU A 489 -10.22 14.04 26.06
N GLU A 490 -10.27 14.95 27.04
CA GLU A 490 -10.15 16.39 26.83
C GLU A 490 -8.82 16.75 26.15
N ARG A 491 -7.71 16.20 26.66
CA ARG A 491 -6.38 16.38 26.05
C ARG A 491 -6.34 15.87 24.62
N GLN A 492 -6.86 14.66 24.36
CA GLN A 492 -6.86 14.08 23.02
C GLN A 492 -7.70 14.91 22.05
N VAL A 493 -8.91 15.29 22.45
CA VAL A 493 -9.80 16.13 21.65
C VAL A 493 -9.17 17.49 21.35
N GLU A 494 -8.53 18.12 22.32
CA GLU A 494 -7.85 19.41 22.10
C GLU A 494 -6.68 19.27 21.13
N ARG A 495 -5.87 18.22 21.28
CA ARG A 495 -4.78 17.91 20.33
C ARG A 495 -5.33 17.71 18.91
N ILE A 496 -6.44 16.98 18.76
CA ILE A 496 -7.07 16.75 17.46
C ILE A 496 -7.54 18.07 16.85
N LYS A 497 -8.21 18.93 17.63
CA LYS A 497 -8.68 20.24 17.17
C LYS A 497 -7.56 21.17 16.71
N VAL A 498 -6.49 21.26 17.49
CA VAL A 498 -5.40 22.22 17.23
C VAL A 498 -4.48 21.72 16.13
N SER A 499 -4.18 20.42 16.09
CA SER A 499 -3.16 19.88 15.19
C SER A 499 -3.75 19.15 13.98
N ARG A 500 -4.71 18.26 14.18
CA ARG A 500 -5.10 17.30 13.13
C ARG A 500 -6.27 17.79 12.27
N LEU A 501 -7.22 18.50 12.87
CA LEU A 501 -8.39 19.03 12.17
C LEU A 501 -8.01 20.01 11.03
N PRO A 502 -7.09 20.99 11.20
CA PRO A 502 -6.71 21.88 10.10
C PRO A 502 -6.12 21.12 8.90
N LEU A 503 -5.34 20.07 9.16
CA LEU A 503 -4.79 19.21 8.12
C LEU A 503 -5.91 18.43 7.40
N PHE A 504 -6.89 17.90 8.13
CA PHE A 504 -8.03 17.19 7.56
C PHE A 504 -8.91 18.10 6.70
N GLU A 505 -9.12 19.35 7.12
CA GLU A 505 -9.80 20.38 6.32
C GLU A 505 -9.00 20.71 5.05
N GLN A 506 -7.68 20.94 5.18
CA GLN A 506 -6.80 21.21 4.03
C GLN A 506 -6.79 20.06 3.00
N LEU A 507 -6.87 18.82 3.47
CA LEU A 507 -6.90 17.62 2.63
C LEU A 507 -8.32 17.21 2.22
N GLY A 508 -9.35 17.97 2.60
CA GLY A 508 -10.75 17.76 2.20
C GLY A 508 -11.41 16.51 2.79
N LEU A 509 -10.91 15.99 3.91
CA LEU A 509 -11.49 14.81 4.59
C LEU A 509 -12.84 15.14 5.23
N VAL A 510 -13.03 16.41 5.60
CA VAL A 510 -14.20 16.98 6.29
C VAL A 510 -14.57 18.31 5.64
N GLU A 511 -15.83 18.71 5.77
CA GLU A 511 -16.40 19.96 5.22
C GLU A 511 -16.25 21.14 6.18
#